data_AF-A0AAV7JCH7-F1
#
_entry.id   AF-A0AAV7JCH7-F1
#
_cell.length_a   1.000
_cell.length_b   1.000
_cell.length_c   1.000
_cell.angle_alpha   90.00
_cell.angle_beta   90.00
_cell.angle_gamma   90.00
#
_symmetry.space_group_name_H-M   'P 1'
#
loop_
_entity.id
_entity.type
_entity.pdbx_description
1 polymer ?
#
loop_
_entity_poly.entity_id
_entity_poly.type
_entity_poly.pdbx_seq_one_letter_code
_entity_poly.pdbx_strand_id
1 'polypeptide(L)'
;MSSRKLIEYTSQKDKEINVESEKPSNMVYISRCQGCTFIINKQIGKLYIEKSIGCKIVVNVKVMSSLLEVYKCKDIILVPDVVHQLHTVTIEATDGVVLQLKKPNQLQRIVIMSCVNLKYCLVYPYPLESIPDLSKCDDSTQYLLNWEGGSTGKLAVNVLTRRGGYLSTVEQAEIMDKKQEEAMDKMMEMVIGTVQESIDKKVGNKPPAATGGKIASNTGDTASSGKEEACRPLVESTQEFQQKLGNMKDKLKPTETVVRDGPVIPGSKPGANSGAGRQYNIEDEEQKKEFVDSAKDLDKKVKMVAKFIREGKHVIFFTGAGISTSAGIPDFRSGMNTMLETGPGVWELRAHGQAHSRRSKPVKLISALPTVTHMSMVALHEAGLIKFTVSQNVDGLHRRSGMNPKQLAELHGNTNLESCSVCGVQYLRDFETREAFGVFNHETTRRCDDPACGNILLDSIINFGEQLPENEIKSAFDHGGKADVCVVLGSSLTVQPAATIPATVGSNRGKLVICNLQKTPLYNLATINVHSMCDVFMKKLVEDELKIPIPSFKLKRRAKLSFSQISMTNDWEFRFQGLDVFEDIPYSIIQG
;
A
#
# COMPACT_ATOMS: atom_id res chain seq x y z
N MET A 1 -22.46 -21.76 -15.88
CA MET A 1 -22.63 -20.38 -15.40
C MET A 1 -24.07 -19.95 -15.63
N SER A 2 -24.85 -19.76 -14.56
CA SER A 2 -26.24 -19.30 -14.68
C SER A 2 -26.27 -17.78 -14.64
N SER A 3 -26.71 -17.13 -15.73
CA SER A 3 -26.88 -15.67 -15.82
C SER A 3 -27.74 -15.13 -14.67
N ARG A 4 -27.23 -14.12 -13.93
CA ARG A 4 -28.03 -13.34 -12.97
C ARG A 4 -29.08 -12.55 -13.75
N LYS A 5 -30.35 -12.64 -13.39
CA LYS A 5 -31.42 -11.83 -14.00
C LYS A 5 -31.71 -10.61 -13.14
N LEU A 6 -32.02 -9.50 -13.79
CA LEU A 6 -32.58 -8.31 -13.19
C LEU A 6 -34.11 -8.44 -13.20
N ILE A 7 -34.74 -8.27 -12.04
CA ILE A 7 -36.20 -8.28 -11.88
C ILE A 7 -36.60 -6.83 -11.62
N GLU A 8 -37.28 -6.22 -12.60
CA GLU A 8 -37.65 -4.81 -12.56
C GLU A 8 -39.12 -4.62 -12.22
N TYR A 9 -39.39 -3.75 -11.26
CA TYR A 9 -40.72 -3.22 -10.98
C TYR A 9 -40.70 -1.73 -11.24
N THR A 10 -41.18 -1.33 -12.42
CA THR A 10 -41.15 0.06 -12.87
C THR A 10 -42.56 0.64 -12.95
N SER A 11 -42.73 1.89 -12.50
CA SER A 11 -43.96 2.69 -12.67
C SER A 11 -45.25 2.03 -12.14
N GLN A 12 -45.14 1.24 -11.08
CA GLN A 12 -46.30 0.68 -10.38
C GLN A 12 -46.96 1.75 -9.51
N LYS A 13 -48.28 1.70 -9.37
CA LYS A 13 -49.06 2.64 -8.54
C LYS A 13 -50.05 1.90 -7.64
N ASP A 14 -50.07 2.23 -6.35
CA ASP A 14 -51.07 1.81 -5.35
C ASP A 14 -51.37 0.30 -5.33
N LYS A 15 -50.31 -0.50 -5.48
CA LYS A 15 -50.39 -1.97 -5.52
C LYS A 15 -49.62 -2.61 -4.38
N GLU A 16 -50.15 -3.72 -3.88
CA GLU A 16 -49.38 -4.68 -3.13
C GLU A 16 -48.77 -5.71 -4.09
N ILE A 17 -47.45 -5.90 -4.00
CA ILE A 17 -46.66 -6.67 -4.94
C ILE A 17 -45.80 -7.65 -4.16
N ASN A 18 -46.05 -8.94 -4.36
CA ASN A 18 -45.14 -9.99 -3.92
C ASN A 18 -43.98 -10.06 -4.91
N VAL A 19 -42.77 -9.78 -4.42
CA VAL A 19 -41.56 -9.81 -5.25
C VAL A 19 -41.19 -11.26 -5.52
N GLU A 20 -41.30 -11.66 -6.77
CA GLU A 20 -40.97 -13.01 -7.21
C GLU A 20 -39.51 -13.05 -7.67
N SER A 21 -38.77 -14.07 -7.20
CA SER A 21 -37.42 -14.35 -7.67
C SER A 21 -37.25 -15.85 -7.92
N GLU A 22 -36.88 -16.20 -9.14
CA GLU A 22 -36.58 -17.59 -9.53
C GLU A 22 -35.25 -18.09 -8.95
N LYS A 23 -34.29 -17.18 -8.71
CA LYS A 23 -32.93 -17.52 -8.27
C LYS A 23 -32.46 -16.60 -7.15
N PRO A 24 -31.84 -17.13 -6.08
CA PRO A 24 -31.31 -16.33 -4.97
C PRO A 24 -30.32 -15.23 -5.36
N SER A 25 -29.67 -15.34 -6.52
CA SER A 25 -28.67 -14.38 -7.02
C SER A 25 -29.23 -13.24 -7.87
N ASN A 26 -30.55 -13.20 -8.11
CA ASN A 26 -31.18 -12.16 -8.92
C ASN A 26 -31.19 -10.81 -8.21
N MET A 27 -31.08 -9.73 -8.99
CA MET A 27 -31.20 -8.37 -8.48
C MET A 27 -32.62 -7.87 -8.63
N VAL A 28 -33.14 -7.20 -7.61
CA VAL A 28 -34.45 -6.55 -7.65
C VAL A 28 -34.26 -5.05 -7.74
N TYR A 29 -34.87 -4.46 -8.77
CA TYR A 29 -34.81 -3.04 -9.07
C TYR A 29 -36.22 -2.46 -9.09
N ILE A 30 -36.52 -1.59 -8.12
CA ILE A 30 -37.82 -0.91 -7.98
C ILE A 30 -37.63 0.54 -8.39
N SER A 31 -38.31 1.00 -9.44
CA SER A 31 -38.07 2.32 -10.02
C SER A 31 -39.36 3.06 -10.35
N ARG A 32 -39.45 4.34 -9.96
CA ARG A 32 -40.57 5.22 -10.31
C ARG A 32 -41.95 4.71 -9.84
N CYS A 33 -41.99 3.94 -8.75
CA CYS A 33 -43.24 3.43 -8.18
C CYS A 33 -43.86 4.43 -7.20
N GLN A 34 -45.19 4.42 -7.05
CA GLN A 34 -45.91 5.35 -6.18
C GLN A 34 -46.93 4.61 -5.30
N GLY A 35 -46.90 4.80 -3.99
CA GLY A 35 -47.91 4.23 -3.07
C GLY A 35 -47.91 2.69 -2.98
N CYS A 36 -46.93 2.00 -3.58
CA CYS A 36 -46.89 0.54 -3.60
C CYS A 36 -46.34 -0.08 -2.31
N THR A 37 -46.84 -1.27 -1.96
CA THR A 37 -46.24 -2.14 -0.95
C THR A 37 -45.54 -3.32 -1.64
N PHE A 38 -44.23 -3.46 -1.45
CA PHE A 38 -43.44 -4.57 -1.96
C PHE A 38 -43.12 -5.55 -0.83
N ILE A 39 -43.49 -6.81 -1.01
CA ILE A 39 -43.26 -7.88 -0.03
C ILE A 39 -42.24 -8.87 -0.60
N ILE A 40 -41.08 -8.96 0.03
CA ILE A 40 -39.96 -9.79 -0.42
C ILE A 40 -39.88 -11.03 0.46
N ASN A 41 -40.47 -12.12 -0.06
CA ASN A 41 -40.56 -13.43 0.63
C ASN A 41 -39.60 -14.48 0.09
N LYS A 42 -38.83 -14.20 -0.97
CA LYS A 42 -37.85 -15.11 -1.57
C LYS A 42 -36.46 -14.49 -1.58
N GLN A 43 -35.43 -15.30 -1.38
CA GLN A 43 -34.04 -14.84 -1.33
C GLN A 43 -33.65 -14.10 -2.62
N ILE A 44 -32.95 -12.96 -2.46
CA ILE A 44 -32.49 -12.10 -3.56
C ILE A 44 -31.02 -11.71 -3.37
N GLY A 45 -30.38 -11.36 -4.47
CA GLY A 45 -28.97 -11.02 -4.53
C GLY A 45 -28.69 -9.62 -4.00
N LYS A 46 -29.42 -8.62 -4.52
CA LYS A 46 -29.33 -7.20 -4.16
C LYS A 46 -30.71 -6.54 -4.35
N LEU A 47 -31.01 -5.53 -3.52
CA LEU A 47 -32.22 -4.70 -3.65
C LEU A 47 -31.83 -3.24 -3.89
N TYR A 48 -32.37 -2.67 -4.95
CA TYR A 48 -32.16 -1.27 -5.32
C TYR A 48 -33.50 -0.58 -5.56
N ILE A 49 -33.69 0.61 -4.98
CA ILE A 49 -34.92 1.38 -5.07
C ILE A 49 -34.58 2.79 -5.53
N GLU A 50 -35.22 3.24 -6.59
CA GLU A 50 -34.96 4.54 -7.19
C GLU A 50 -36.24 5.31 -7.52
N LYS A 51 -36.21 6.64 -7.33
CA LYS A 51 -37.26 7.57 -7.82
C LYS A 51 -38.68 7.20 -7.42
N SER A 52 -38.86 6.48 -6.31
CA SER A 52 -40.14 5.95 -5.86
C SER A 52 -40.70 6.79 -4.70
N ILE A 53 -42.02 6.91 -4.61
CA ILE A 53 -42.70 7.85 -3.70
C ILE A 53 -43.75 7.11 -2.87
N GLY A 54 -43.73 7.24 -1.54
CA GLY A 54 -44.77 6.67 -0.67
C GLY A 54 -44.80 5.15 -0.66
N CYS A 55 -43.68 4.48 -0.98
CA CYS A 55 -43.63 3.02 -1.08
C CYS A 55 -43.24 2.37 0.26
N LYS A 56 -43.90 1.26 0.59
CA LYS A 56 -43.57 0.39 1.72
C LYS A 56 -42.84 -0.85 1.24
N ILE A 57 -41.69 -1.17 1.85
CA ILE A 57 -40.84 -2.29 1.47
C ILE A 57 -40.70 -3.22 2.66
N VAL A 58 -41.28 -4.41 2.54
CA VAL A 58 -41.26 -5.44 3.58
C VAL A 58 -40.27 -6.52 3.16
N VAL A 59 -39.17 -6.67 3.91
CA VAL A 59 -38.09 -7.60 3.59
C VAL A 59 -38.12 -8.75 4.59
N ASN A 60 -38.66 -9.90 4.21
CA ASN A 60 -38.86 -11.05 5.10
C ASN A 60 -37.75 -12.12 4.97
N VAL A 61 -36.72 -11.86 4.16
CA VAL A 61 -35.70 -12.83 3.76
C VAL A 61 -34.31 -12.21 3.68
N LYS A 62 -33.28 -13.05 3.72
CA LYS A 62 -31.88 -12.62 3.58
C LYS A 62 -31.62 -12.07 2.18
N VAL A 63 -31.02 -10.89 2.10
CA VAL A 63 -30.39 -10.36 0.88
C VAL A 63 -28.93 -10.82 0.85
N MET A 64 -28.48 -11.49 -0.23
CA MET A 64 -27.14 -12.11 -0.27
C MET A 64 -26.00 -11.08 -0.16
N SER A 65 -26.15 -9.91 -0.78
CA SER A 65 -25.21 -8.79 -0.65
C SER A 65 -25.24 -8.14 0.73
N SER A 66 -26.26 -8.43 1.54
CA SER A 66 -26.57 -7.73 2.78
C SER A 66 -26.71 -6.20 2.62
N LEU A 67 -26.89 -5.73 1.38
CA LEU A 67 -26.90 -4.32 0.97
C LEU A 67 -28.23 -3.97 0.31
N LEU A 68 -28.89 -2.94 0.84
CA LEU A 68 -30.10 -2.31 0.30
C LEU A 68 -29.79 -0.85 -0.01
N GLU A 69 -30.08 -0.41 -1.23
CA GLU A 69 -29.84 0.95 -1.70
C GLU A 69 -31.17 1.66 -2.01
N VAL A 70 -31.37 2.86 -1.44
CA VAL A 70 -32.49 3.76 -1.71
C VAL A 70 -31.94 5.07 -2.26
N TYR A 71 -32.36 5.43 -3.47
CA TYR A 71 -31.82 6.59 -4.18
C TYR A 71 -32.93 7.49 -4.73
N LYS A 72 -32.86 8.80 -4.50
CA LYS A 72 -33.82 9.79 -5.08
C LYS A 72 -35.29 9.47 -4.80
N CYS A 73 -35.60 8.89 -3.65
CA CYS A 73 -36.96 8.51 -3.29
C CYS A 73 -37.64 9.56 -2.39
N LYS A 74 -38.94 9.39 -2.14
CA LYS A 74 -39.68 10.19 -1.17
C LYS A 74 -40.63 9.34 -0.31
N ASP A 75 -40.72 9.60 0.98
CA ASP A 75 -41.65 8.94 1.91
C ASP A 75 -41.61 7.40 1.85
N ILE A 76 -40.41 6.82 1.98
CA ILE A 76 -40.21 5.37 1.93
C ILE A 76 -40.32 4.74 3.32
N ILE A 77 -41.09 3.67 3.45
CA ILE A 77 -41.17 2.88 4.69
C ILE A 77 -40.43 1.56 4.48
N LEU A 78 -39.35 1.33 5.22
CA LEU A 78 -38.60 0.06 5.20
C LEU A 78 -38.93 -0.76 6.44
N VAL A 79 -39.36 -2.00 6.22
CA VAL A 79 -39.75 -2.95 7.27
C VAL A 79 -38.94 -4.25 7.10
N PRO A 80 -37.73 -4.34 7.69
CA PRO A 80 -36.99 -5.59 7.74
C PRO A 80 -37.59 -6.55 8.78
N ASP A 81 -38.21 -7.64 8.32
CA ASP A 81 -38.84 -8.63 9.19
C ASP A 81 -37.84 -9.70 9.69
N VAL A 82 -38.18 -10.28 10.83
CA VAL A 82 -37.34 -10.92 11.83
C VAL A 82 -36.79 -12.23 11.30
N VAL A 83 -35.45 -12.34 11.21
CA VAL A 83 -34.59 -13.53 11.44
C VAL A 83 -33.24 -13.35 10.71
N HIS A 84 -33.12 -12.46 9.71
CA HIS A 84 -31.90 -12.37 8.89
C HIS A 84 -31.30 -10.94 8.83
N GLN A 85 -29.97 -10.85 8.98
CA GLN A 85 -29.20 -9.61 9.08
C GLN A 85 -29.07 -8.89 7.72
N LEU A 86 -29.86 -7.84 7.49
CA LEU A 86 -29.46 -6.77 6.56
C LEU A 86 -28.30 -6.03 7.23
N HIS A 87 -27.10 -6.06 6.64
CA HIS A 87 -25.93 -5.47 7.30
C HIS A 87 -25.86 -3.96 7.04
N THR A 88 -26.16 -3.53 5.81
CA THR A 88 -26.02 -2.13 5.40
C THR A 88 -27.22 -1.65 4.60
N VAL A 89 -27.75 -0.49 5.00
CA VAL A 89 -28.73 0.27 4.23
C VAL A 89 -28.07 1.58 3.81
N THR A 90 -28.07 1.84 2.50
CA THR A 90 -27.59 3.11 1.94
C THR A 90 -28.78 3.93 1.49
N ILE A 91 -28.89 5.16 1.97
CA ILE A 91 -29.95 6.11 1.63
C ILE A 91 -29.27 7.34 1.04
N GLU A 92 -29.58 7.64 -0.22
CA GLU A 92 -28.97 8.75 -0.95
C GLU A 92 -30.05 9.64 -1.60
N ALA A 93 -29.89 10.96 -1.50
CA ALA A 93 -30.73 11.97 -2.16
C ALA A 93 -32.24 11.78 -1.93
N THR A 94 -32.65 11.31 -0.74
CA THR A 94 -34.01 10.85 -0.45
C THR A 94 -34.66 11.74 0.62
N ASP A 95 -35.94 12.08 0.44
CA ASP A 95 -36.71 12.92 1.38
C ASP A 95 -37.75 12.07 2.12
N GLY A 96 -37.58 11.86 3.42
CA GLY A 96 -38.49 11.06 4.23
C GLY A 96 -38.24 9.55 4.08
N VAL A 97 -37.57 8.96 5.07
CA VAL A 97 -37.48 7.50 5.22
C VAL A 97 -37.87 7.11 6.63
N VAL A 98 -38.70 6.08 6.76
CA VAL A 98 -39.10 5.50 8.05
C VAL A 98 -38.58 4.07 8.13
N LEU A 99 -37.65 3.83 9.06
CA LEU A 99 -37.14 2.49 9.37
C LEU A 99 -37.94 1.88 10.52
N GLN A 100 -38.72 0.84 10.23
CA GLN A 100 -39.48 0.09 11.24
C GLN A 100 -38.74 -1.18 11.64
N LEU A 101 -37.92 -1.09 12.68
CA LEU A 101 -37.12 -2.21 13.19
C LEU A 101 -37.92 -2.96 14.27
N LYS A 102 -37.97 -4.29 14.20
CA LYS A 102 -38.60 -5.14 15.22
C LYS A 102 -37.66 -5.54 16.37
N LYS A 103 -36.33 -5.38 16.24
CA LYS A 103 -35.34 -5.63 17.30
C LYS A 103 -34.12 -4.69 17.16
N PRO A 104 -33.43 -4.32 18.26
CA PRO A 104 -32.10 -3.69 18.18
C PRO A 104 -31.12 -4.59 17.40
N ASN A 105 -30.14 -3.99 16.72
CA ASN A 105 -29.10 -4.69 15.94
C ASN A 105 -29.59 -5.51 14.73
N GLN A 106 -30.81 -5.26 14.23
CA GLN A 106 -31.26 -5.85 12.95
C GLN A 106 -30.51 -5.30 11.73
N LEU A 107 -29.95 -4.09 11.87
CA LEU A 107 -29.05 -3.45 10.93
C LEU A 107 -27.72 -3.22 11.64
N GLN A 108 -26.58 -3.43 10.97
CA GLN A 108 -25.29 -3.06 11.55
C GLN A 108 -24.94 -1.61 11.25
N ARG A 109 -25.27 -1.14 10.04
CA ARG A 109 -24.84 0.13 9.49
C ARG A 109 -25.94 0.79 8.66
N ILE A 110 -26.16 2.08 8.87
CA ILE A 110 -26.93 2.92 7.96
C ILE A 110 -26.00 4.01 7.42
N VAL A 111 -25.92 4.14 6.10
CA VAL A 111 -25.16 5.17 5.40
C VAL A 111 -26.13 6.15 4.78
N ILE A 112 -26.01 7.42 5.12
CA ILE A 112 -26.90 8.48 4.64
C ILE A 112 -26.08 9.50 3.85
N MET A 113 -26.55 9.85 2.65
CA MET A 113 -26.02 10.88 1.77
C MET A 113 -27.15 11.80 1.32
N SER A 114 -27.07 13.11 1.59
CA SER A 114 -28.06 14.11 1.14
C SER A 114 -29.53 13.69 1.40
N CYS A 115 -29.85 13.28 2.63
CA CYS A 115 -31.21 12.85 3.02
C CYS A 115 -31.83 13.84 3.98
N VAL A 116 -33.08 14.20 3.74
CA VAL A 116 -33.87 15.05 4.64
C VAL A 116 -34.90 14.15 5.36
N ASN A 117 -35.08 14.32 6.67
CA ASN A 117 -36.13 13.66 7.48
C ASN A 117 -36.08 12.11 7.60
N LEU A 118 -34.99 11.53 8.11
CA LEU A 118 -34.95 10.11 8.51
C LEU A 118 -35.56 9.89 9.91
N LYS A 119 -36.47 8.93 10.05
CA LYS A 119 -37.06 8.50 11.33
C LYS A 119 -36.86 6.99 11.53
N TYR A 120 -36.70 6.54 12.77
CA TYR A 120 -36.76 5.10 13.09
C TYR A 120 -37.72 4.80 14.24
N CYS A 121 -38.20 3.57 14.28
CA CYS A 121 -38.98 3.03 15.38
C CYS A 121 -38.46 1.64 15.73
N LEU A 122 -38.23 1.40 17.02
CA LEU A 122 -37.93 0.08 17.57
C LEU A 122 -39.25 -0.51 18.08
N VAL A 123 -39.94 -1.24 17.20
CA VAL A 123 -41.20 -1.97 17.43
C VAL A 123 -42.42 -1.04 17.56
N TYR A 124 -43.45 -1.27 16.75
CA TYR A 124 -44.76 -0.67 16.99
C TYR A 124 -45.43 -1.37 18.19
N PRO A 125 -46.03 -0.65 19.17
CA PRO A 125 -46.46 0.74 19.14
C PRO A 125 -45.57 1.71 19.95
N TYR A 126 -44.25 1.51 20.01
CA TYR A 126 -43.35 2.43 20.70
C TYR A 126 -43.20 3.76 19.94
N PRO A 127 -42.96 4.89 20.64
CA PRO A 127 -42.82 6.20 20.00
C PRO A 127 -41.68 6.20 18.97
N LEU A 128 -41.90 6.91 17.86
CA LEU A 128 -40.86 7.18 16.86
C LEU A 128 -39.76 8.01 17.53
N GLU A 129 -38.54 7.50 17.56
CA GLU A 129 -37.39 8.27 17.98
C GLU A 129 -36.84 9.04 16.77
N SER A 130 -36.63 10.34 16.93
CA SER A 130 -35.96 11.16 15.93
C SER A 130 -34.46 10.98 16.05
N ILE A 131 -33.80 10.71 14.92
CA ILE A 131 -32.35 10.85 14.80
C ILE A 131 -32.02 12.35 14.97
N PRO A 132 -30.86 12.72 15.54
CA PRO A 132 -30.41 14.11 15.60
C PRO A 132 -30.58 14.83 14.26
N ASP A 133 -30.83 16.14 14.33
CA ASP A 133 -31.21 16.97 13.20
C ASP A 133 -30.24 16.83 12.01
N LEU A 134 -30.72 16.15 10.95
CA LEU A 134 -30.00 15.95 9.70
C LEU A 134 -30.14 17.15 8.75
N SER A 135 -30.74 18.27 9.19
CA SER A 135 -30.86 19.50 8.40
C SER A 135 -29.51 20.09 7.94
N LYS A 136 -28.41 19.69 8.58
CA LYS A 136 -27.03 20.03 8.20
C LYS A 136 -26.40 19.07 7.18
N CYS A 137 -27.14 18.09 6.67
CA CYS A 137 -26.66 17.15 5.66
C CYS A 137 -26.53 17.86 4.30
N ASP A 138 -25.35 18.39 4.00
CA ASP A 138 -24.98 18.82 2.65
C ASP A 138 -24.47 17.64 1.81
N ASP A 139 -24.22 17.86 0.52
CA ASP A 139 -23.74 16.84 -0.43
C ASP A 139 -22.33 16.30 -0.10
N SER A 140 -21.66 16.87 0.91
CA SER A 140 -20.30 16.53 1.34
C SER A 140 -20.26 15.72 2.64
N THR A 141 -21.40 15.45 3.27
CA THR A 141 -21.46 14.82 4.59
C THR A 141 -22.17 13.47 4.52
N GLN A 142 -21.53 12.41 5.03
CA GLN A 142 -22.21 11.13 5.25
C GLN A 142 -22.44 10.88 6.73
N TYR A 143 -23.64 10.45 7.07
CA TYR A 143 -23.92 9.99 8.42
C TYR A 143 -23.81 8.47 8.47
N LEU A 144 -22.98 8.01 9.39
CA LEU A 144 -22.78 6.61 9.71
C LEU A 144 -23.45 6.31 11.05
N LEU A 145 -24.56 5.59 11.00
CA LEU A 145 -25.25 5.15 12.22
C LEU A 145 -24.87 3.71 12.53
N ASN A 146 -24.28 3.50 13.71
CA ASN A 146 -23.86 2.21 14.23
C ASN A 146 -24.51 1.95 15.59
N TRP A 147 -24.71 0.69 15.94
CA TRP A 147 -25.20 0.32 17.28
C TRP A 147 -24.05 0.12 18.25
N GLU A 148 -24.12 0.80 19.40
CA GLU A 148 -23.16 0.64 20.50
C GLU A 148 -23.77 -0.15 21.68
N GLY A 149 -22.93 -0.91 22.39
CA GLY A 149 -23.28 -1.50 23.69
C GLY A 149 -24.00 -2.86 23.69
N GLY A 150 -24.06 -3.58 22.57
CA GLY A 150 -24.65 -4.93 22.54
C GLY A 150 -26.18 -4.90 22.68
N SER A 151 -26.76 -5.68 23.60
CA SER A 151 -28.21 -5.94 23.69
C SER A 151 -29.06 -4.74 24.16
N THR A 152 -28.44 -3.65 24.60
CA THR A 152 -29.13 -2.40 25.01
C THR A 152 -29.12 -1.30 23.94
N GLY A 153 -28.50 -1.57 22.78
CA GLY A 153 -28.58 -0.84 21.50
C GLY A 153 -28.87 0.66 21.57
N LYS A 154 -27.86 1.48 21.89
CA LYS A 154 -27.91 2.92 21.57
C LYS A 154 -27.41 3.13 20.14
N LEU A 155 -28.14 3.91 19.35
CA LEU A 155 -27.73 4.27 18.00
C LEU A 155 -26.75 5.45 18.07
N ALA A 156 -25.47 5.16 17.85
CA ALA A 156 -24.43 6.18 17.76
C ALA A 156 -24.40 6.78 16.36
N VAL A 157 -24.40 8.11 16.28
CA VAL A 157 -24.34 8.85 15.02
C VAL A 157 -22.92 9.38 14.84
N ASN A 158 -22.21 8.79 13.89
CA ASN A 158 -20.91 9.30 13.46
C ASN A 158 -21.09 10.17 12.22
N VAL A 159 -20.62 11.41 12.28
CA VAL A 159 -20.59 12.30 11.12
C VAL A 159 -19.28 12.08 10.40
N LEU A 160 -19.36 11.62 9.15
CA LEU A 160 -18.23 11.49 8.25
C LEU A 160 -18.24 12.67 7.28
N THR A 161 -17.20 13.48 7.27
CA THR A 161 -17.06 14.61 6.34
C THR A 161 -16.18 14.21 5.16
N ARG A 162 -16.61 14.57 3.95
CA ARG A 162 -15.88 14.29 2.72
C ARG A 162 -14.91 15.43 2.45
N ARG A 163 -13.70 15.34 3.00
CA ARG A 163 -12.57 16.20 2.60
C ARG A 163 -11.55 15.36 1.85
N GLY A 164 -11.53 15.53 0.52
CA GLY A 164 -10.65 14.79 -0.38
C GLY A 164 -11.01 13.30 -0.49
N GLY A 165 -11.86 12.93 -1.44
CA GLY A 165 -12.07 11.54 -1.90
C GLY A 165 -12.70 10.53 -0.91
N TYR A 166 -12.45 10.62 0.39
CA TYR A 166 -12.84 9.65 1.42
C TYR A 166 -13.48 10.33 2.63
N LEU A 167 -14.01 9.49 3.51
CA LEU A 167 -14.89 9.83 4.62
C LEU A 167 -14.20 9.49 5.92
N SER A 168 -13.79 10.52 6.65
CA SER A 168 -13.22 10.41 8.00
C SER A 168 -14.21 11.00 9.01
N THR A 169 -14.17 10.52 10.26
CA THR A 169 -14.88 11.24 11.33
C THR A 169 -14.24 12.62 11.47
N VAL A 170 -15.03 13.64 11.83
CA VAL A 170 -14.53 15.02 12.01
C VAL A 170 -13.30 15.04 12.93
N GLU A 171 -13.33 14.25 14.01
CA GLU A 171 -12.22 14.11 14.95
C GLU A 171 -10.98 13.44 14.34
N GLN A 172 -11.14 12.43 13.48
CA GLN A 172 -10.02 11.81 12.78
C GLN A 172 -9.41 12.73 11.71
N ALA A 173 -10.25 13.50 11.02
CA ALA A 173 -9.80 14.52 10.07
C ALA A 173 -8.98 15.61 10.77
N GLU A 174 -9.44 16.11 11.92
CA GLU A 174 -8.71 17.11 12.71
C GLU A 174 -7.39 16.57 13.26
N ILE A 175 -7.37 15.31 13.71
CA ILE A 175 -6.13 14.66 14.16
C ILE A 175 -5.15 14.44 13.00
N MET A 176 -5.65 14.07 11.81
CA MET A 176 -4.84 13.92 10.61
C MET A 176 -4.29 15.26 10.14
N ASP A 177 -5.12 16.30 10.05
CA ASP A 177 -4.73 17.66 9.67
C ASP A 177 -3.67 18.19 10.63
N LYS A 178 -3.86 18.03 11.94
CA LYS A 178 -2.88 18.44 12.96
C LYS A 178 -1.56 17.67 12.85
N LYS A 179 -1.61 16.36 12.59
CA LYS A 179 -0.40 15.55 12.37
C LYS A 179 0.31 15.96 11.08
N GLN A 180 -0.44 16.27 10.03
CA GLN A 180 0.08 16.69 8.74
C GLN A 180 0.73 18.08 8.85
N GLU A 181 0.13 18.99 9.62
CA GLU A 181 0.69 20.32 9.96
C GLU A 181 1.97 20.18 10.80
N GLU A 182 1.96 19.38 11.89
CA GLU A 182 3.15 19.11 12.71
C GLU A 182 4.28 18.43 11.91
N ALA A 183 3.93 17.58 10.95
CA ALA A 183 4.90 16.90 10.09
C ALA A 183 5.49 17.84 9.02
N MET A 184 4.65 18.73 8.47
CA MET A 184 5.06 19.81 7.57
C MET A 184 6.03 20.79 8.28
N ASP A 185 5.74 21.16 9.53
CA ASP A 185 6.60 22.06 10.31
C ASP A 185 7.98 21.42 10.58
N LYS A 186 8.02 20.16 11.03
CA LYS A 186 9.27 19.41 11.23
C LYS A 186 10.07 19.25 9.93
N MET A 187 9.38 19.03 8.80
CA MET A 187 10.01 18.99 7.49
C MET A 187 10.64 20.35 7.16
N MET A 188 9.90 21.44 7.36
CA MET A 188 10.37 22.78 7.05
C MET A 188 11.59 23.15 7.89
N GLU A 189 11.62 22.80 9.17
CA GLU A 189 12.81 22.96 10.01
C GLU A 189 14.02 22.16 9.49
N MET A 190 13.81 20.89 9.11
CA MET A 190 14.86 20.02 8.58
C MET A 190 15.43 20.56 7.25
N VAL A 191 14.56 21.04 6.36
CA VAL A 191 14.94 21.62 5.07
C VAL A 191 15.68 22.94 5.26
N ILE A 192 15.18 23.82 6.14
CA ILE A 192 15.85 25.08 6.48
C ILE A 192 17.24 24.78 7.04
N GLY A 193 17.38 23.82 7.96
CA GLY A 193 18.67 23.41 8.50
C GLY A 193 19.63 22.91 7.42
N THR A 194 19.15 22.03 6.53
CA THR A 194 19.98 21.44 5.45
C THR A 194 20.41 22.48 4.42
N VAL A 195 19.52 23.41 4.07
CA VAL A 195 19.82 24.52 3.15
C VAL A 195 20.79 25.50 3.80
N GLN A 196 20.60 25.84 5.09
CA GLN A 196 21.50 26.71 5.85
C GLN A 196 22.90 26.10 5.94
N GLU A 197 23.04 24.82 6.28
CA GLU A 197 24.33 24.12 6.30
C GLU A 197 25.02 24.10 4.92
N SER A 198 24.24 23.97 3.85
CA SER A 198 24.76 23.98 2.48
C SER A 198 25.21 25.38 2.03
N ILE A 199 24.51 26.42 2.50
CA ILE A 199 24.90 27.82 2.32
C ILE A 199 26.16 28.10 3.13
N ASP A 200 26.22 27.71 4.41
CA ASP A 200 27.36 27.96 5.29
C ASP A 200 28.65 27.29 4.76
N LYS A 201 28.52 26.08 4.21
CA LYS A 201 29.62 25.38 3.52
C LYS A 201 30.07 26.08 2.23
N LYS A 202 29.17 26.76 1.51
CA LYS A 202 29.49 27.52 0.29
C LYS A 202 30.03 28.93 0.58
N VAL A 203 29.63 29.54 1.70
CA VAL A 203 30.00 30.91 2.09
C VAL A 203 31.34 30.95 2.85
N GLY A 204 31.89 29.81 3.28
CA GLY A 204 33.24 29.78 3.87
C GLY A 204 33.34 30.50 5.21
N ASN A 205 32.25 30.55 5.99
CA ASN A 205 32.33 31.01 7.37
C ASN A 205 32.97 29.91 8.23
N LYS A 206 34.29 29.97 8.40
CA LYS A 206 34.95 29.31 9.53
C LYS A 206 34.36 29.87 10.83
N PRO A 207 34.02 29.03 11.83
CA PRO A 207 33.74 29.54 13.16
C PRO A 207 34.98 30.30 13.66
N PRO A 208 34.83 31.43 14.39
CA PRO A 208 35.97 32.21 14.82
C PRO A 208 36.84 31.38 15.77
N ALA A 209 38.08 31.12 15.33
CA ALA A 209 39.13 30.61 16.20
C ALA A 209 39.47 31.69 17.24
N ALA A 210 39.42 31.32 18.51
CA ALA A 210 40.01 32.11 19.57
C ALA A 210 41.51 32.29 19.29
N THR A 211 42.03 33.53 19.28
CA THR A 211 43.22 33.96 20.02
C THR A 211 43.67 35.38 19.66
N GLY A 212 44.03 36.13 20.71
CA GLY A 212 45.24 36.97 20.82
C GLY A 212 45.63 37.85 19.64
N GLY A 213 45.52 39.16 19.81
CA GLY A 213 45.96 40.13 18.82
C GLY A 213 47.47 40.16 18.57
N LYS A 214 47.85 40.67 17.39
CA LYS A 214 48.83 41.76 17.21
C LYS A 214 48.79 42.27 15.77
N ILE A 215 49.04 43.58 15.67
CA ILE A 215 49.02 44.46 14.50
C ILE A 215 50.28 44.25 13.63
N ALA A 216 50.14 44.31 12.30
CA ALA A 216 51.12 44.96 11.40
C ALA A 216 50.57 45.09 9.97
N SER A 217 50.97 46.19 9.32
CA SER A 217 50.57 46.78 8.04
C SER A 217 51.42 46.36 6.83
N ASN A 218 50.88 46.58 5.62
CA ASN A 218 51.51 46.93 4.31
C ASN A 218 50.89 46.12 3.16
N THR A 219 50.10 46.72 2.25
CA THR A 219 50.45 47.42 0.99
C THR A 219 51.18 46.57 -0.06
N GLY A 220 50.64 46.51 -1.29
CA GLY A 220 51.36 46.05 -2.48
C GLY A 220 50.50 45.34 -3.53
N ASP A 221 50.11 46.11 -4.55
CA ASP A 221 49.46 45.67 -5.80
C ASP A 221 50.24 44.61 -6.60
N THR A 222 49.55 43.80 -7.42
CA THR A 222 49.63 43.84 -8.90
C THR A 222 48.83 42.72 -9.56
N ALA A 223 48.24 43.05 -10.70
CA ALA A 223 47.34 42.25 -11.52
C ALA A 223 48.05 41.49 -12.65
N SER A 224 47.47 40.37 -13.11
CA SER A 224 47.39 39.91 -14.52
C SER A 224 46.50 38.66 -14.56
N SER A 225 45.25 38.73 -15.03
CA SER A 225 44.76 38.68 -16.43
C SER A 225 44.86 37.30 -17.09
N GLY A 226 43.71 36.62 -17.23
CA GLY A 226 43.55 35.37 -17.99
C GLY A 226 42.09 34.89 -18.01
N LYS A 227 41.30 35.48 -18.91
CA LYS A 227 39.89 35.28 -19.29
C LYS A 227 39.26 33.89 -19.11
N GLU A 228 38.01 33.86 -18.64
CA GLU A 228 36.90 33.10 -19.25
C GLU A 228 35.54 33.74 -18.86
N GLU A 229 34.67 33.98 -19.84
CA GLU A 229 33.40 34.70 -19.71
C GLU A 229 32.36 33.90 -18.91
N ALA A 230 31.98 34.42 -17.74
CA ALA A 230 30.84 33.95 -16.96
C ALA A 230 29.61 34.82 -17.23
N CYS A 231 28.51 34.19 -17.66
CA CYS A 231 27.15 34.73 -17.54
C CYS A 231 26.92 35.21 -16.11
N ARG A 232 26.67 36.51 -15.94
CA ARG A 232 26.34 37.14 -14.66
C ARG A 232 25.03 36.57 -14.09
N PRO A 233 24.99 36.03 -12.86
CA PRO A 233 23.78 36.02 -12.06
C PRO A 233 23.71 37.33 -11.28
N LEU A 234 22.52 37.95 -11.26
CA LEU A 234 22.17 38.97 -10.26
C LEU A 234 22.29 38.33 -8.88
N VAL A 235 23.39 38.61 -8.18
CA VAL A 235 23.53 38.27 -6.76
C VAL A 235 22.75 39.31 -5.98
N GLU A 236 21.49 39.02 -5.67
CA GLU A 236 20.81 39.69 -4.55
C GLU A 236 21.64 39.44 -3.28
N SER A 237 21.81 40.49 -2.47
CA SER A 237 22.66 40.40 -1.28
C SER A 237 22.13 39.35 -0.31
N THR A 238 23.01 38.55 0.29
CA THR A 238 22.65 37.47 1.24
C THR A 238 21.81 37.97 2.43
N GLN A 239 21.89 39.27 2.74
CA GLN A 239 21.06 39.93 3.75
C GLN A 239 19.61 40.15 3.29
N GLU A 240 19.37 40.55 2.04
CA GLU A 240 18.01 40.64 1.47
C GLU A 240 17.36 39.26 1.37
N PHE A 241 18.14 38.21 1.08
CA PHE A 241 17.67 36.83 1.05
C PHE A 241 17.20 36.33 2.42
N GLN A 242 17.96 36.60 3.49
CA GLN A 242 17.57 36.23 4.85
C GLN A 242 16.36 37.02 5.36
N GLN A 243 16.25 38.30 4.98
CA GLN A 243 15.10 39.15 5.34
C GLN A 243 13.81 38.70 4.63
N LYS A 244 13.89 38.31 3.35
CA LYS A 244 12.74 37.76 2.59
C LYS A 244 12.30 36.39 3.15
N LEU A 245 13.23 35.54 3.59
CA LEU A 245 12.91 34.23 4.19
C LEU A 245 12.19 34.37 5.54
N GLY A 246 12.59 35.34 6.36
CA GLY A 246 11.91 35.67 7.62
C GLY A 246 10.47 36.15 7.41
N ASN A 247 10.24 37.00 6.41
CA ASN A 247 8.92 37.57 6.13
C ASN A 247 7.92 36.57 5.51
N MET A 248 8.38 35.46 4.94
CA MET A 248 7.50 34.41 4.37
C MET A 248 6.86 33.51 5.43
N LYS A 249 7.43 33.42 6.65
CA LYS A 249 6.83 32.66 7.76
C LYS A 249 5.48 33.22 8.22
N ASP A 250 5.24 34.52 8.03
CA ASP A 250 4.09 35.22 8.61
C ASP A 250 2.85 35.31 7.68
N LYS A 251 2.88 34.75 6.46
CA LYS A 251 1.83 34.98 5.45
C LYS A 251 1.21 33.74 4.78
N LEU A 252 1.51 32.53 5.23
CA LEU A 252 0.99 31.32 4.61
C LEU A 252 -0.45 31.04 5.06
N LYS A 253 -1.41 31.12 4.13
CA LYS A 253 -2.75 30.52 4.27
C LYS A 253 -2.96 29.49 3.16
N PRO A 254 -3.55 28.33 3.44
CA PRO A 254 -3.84 27.32 2.44
C PRO A 254 -4.87 27.84 1.42
N THR A 255 -4.61 27.61 0.13
CA THR A 255 -5.47 28.05 -0.98
C THR A 255 -6.50 26.97 -1.30
N GLU A 256 -7.75 27.38 -1.54
CA GLU A 256 -8.88 26.49 -1.86
C GLU A 256 -8.78 25.88 -3.27
N THR A 257 -9.06 24.58 -3.36
CA THR A 257 -9.00 23.78 -4.60
C THR A 257 -10.28 23.93 -5.42
N VAL A 258 -10.16 24.38 -6.66
CA VAL A 258 -11.26 24.47 -7.63
C VAL A 258 -11.56 23.10 -8.26
N VAL A 259 -12.82 22.66 -8.18
CA VAL A 259 -13.33 21.39 -8.71
C VAL A 259 -13.72 21.54 -10.19
N ARG A 260 -13.29 20.60 -11.05
CA ARG A 260 -13.83 20.39 -12.40
C ARG A 260 -14.02 18.90 -12.67
N ASP A 261 -15.14 18.57 -13.31
CA ASP A 261 -15.58 17.21 -13.60
C ASP A 261 -14.70 16.50 -14.63
N GLY A 262 -14.25 15.28 -14.29
CA GLY A 262 -13.46 14.41 -15.15
C GLY A 262 -14.31 13.34 -15.87
N PRO A 263 -13.86 12.85 -17.04
CA PRO A 263 -14.65 11.97 -17.90
C PRO A 263 -14.63 10.49 -17.48
N VAL A 264 -15.62 9.75 -17.97
CA VAL A 264 -15.86 8.31 -17.76
C VAL A 264 -14.91 7.48 -18.64
N ILE A 265 -14.26 6.45 -18.07
CA ILE A 265 -13.41 5.48 -18.80
C ILE A 265 -13.99 4.05 -18.68
N PRO A 266 -13.98 3.22 -19.75
CA PRO A 266 -14.72 1.95 -19.83
C PRO A 266 -13.96 0.76 -19.23
N GLY A 267 -14.71 -0.19 -18.68
CA GLY A 267 -14.21 -1.35 -17.97
C GLY A 267 -13.80 -2.54 -18.84
N SER A 268 -12.79 -3.28 -18.36
CA SER A 268 -12.43 -4.63 -18.80
C SER A 268 -12.33 -5.51 -17.55
N LYS A 269 -13.06 -6.63 -17.50
CA LYS A 269 -13.08 -7.57 -16.38
C LYS A 269 -12.34 -8.87 -16.72
N PRO A 270 -11.45 -9.37 -15.85
CA PRO A 270 -11.12 -10.79 -15.77
C PRO A 270 -11.93 -11.50 -14.67
N GLY A 271 -12.27 -12.76 -14.93
CA GLY A 271 -13.18 -13.61 -14.16
C GLY A 271 -12.63 -14.12 -12.83
N ALA A 272 -13.54 -14.27 -11.86
CA ALA A 272 -13.26 -14.77 -10.52
C ALA A 272 -13.13 -16.30 -10.50
N ASN A 273 -12.02 -16.82 -9.98
CA ASN A 273 -11.87 -18.22 -9.60
C ASN A 273 -11.59 -18.29 -8.09
N SER A 274 -12.63 -18.56 -7.30
CA SER A 274 -12.57 -18.72 -5.85
C SER A 274 -12.24 -20.17 -5.49
N GLY A 275 -10.96 -20.48 -5.31
CA GLY A 275 -10.50 -21.82 -4.89
C GLY A 275 -9.04 -21.94 -4.43
N ALA A 276 -8.26 -20.86 -4.37
CA ALA A 276 -6.79 -20.93 -4.30
C ALA A 276 -6.18 -21.28 -2.92
N GLY A 277 -6.98 -21.52 -1.88
CA GLY A 277 -6.46 -21.64 -0.50
C GLY A 277 -5.90 -23.00 -0.09
N ARG A 278 -6.20 -24.10 -0.80
CA ARG A 278 -5.81 -25.46 -0.37
C ARG A 278 -4.62 -26.05 -1.12
N GLN A 279 -4.27 -25.56 -2.31
CA GLN A 279 -3.41 -26.31 -3.23
C GLN A 279 -1.90 -25.98 -3.15
N TYR A 280 -1.49 -25.06 -2.28
CA TYR A 280 -0.12 -24.49 -2.27
C TYR A 280 0.67 -24.68 -0.96
N ASN A 281 0.10 -25.42 -0.01
CA ASN A 281 0.86 -25.86 1.16
C ASN A 281 1.69 -27.08 0.79
N ILE A 282 2.90 -27.14 1.35
CA ILE A 282 3.70 -28.36 1.33
C ILE A 282 2.94 -29.38 2.19
N GLU A 283 2.28 -30.36 1.56
CA GLU A 283 1.52 -31.39 2.29
C GLU A 283 2.43 -32.43 2.93
N ASP A 284 3.64 -32.60 2.38
CA ASP A 284 4.63 -33.57 2.82
C ASP A 284 5.51 -33.01 3.95
N GLU A 285 5.37 -33.56 5.15
CA GLU A 285 6.20 -33.21 6.32
C GLU A 285 7.70 -33.40 6.07
N GLU A 286 8.09 -34.32 5.17
CA GLU A 286 9.50 -34.53 4.82
C GLU A 286 10.08 -33.33 4.05
N GLN A 287 9.26 -32.64 3.25
CA GLN A 287 9.64 -31.42 2.53
C GLN A 287 9.76 -30.21 3.47
N LYS A 288 9.13 -30.24 4.65
CA LYS A 288 9.23 -29.18 5.66
C LYS A 288 10.46 -29.34 6.56
N LYS A 289 11.11 -30.50 6.52
CA LYS A 289 12.28 -30.80 7.34
C LYS A 289 13.42 -29.82 7.04
N GLU A 290 13.95 -29.23 8.09
CA GLU A 290 15.08 -28.33 8.04
C GLU A 290 16.40 -29.10 8.22
N PHE A 291 17.41 -28.66 7.50
CA PHE A 291 18.76 -29.19 7.51
C PHE A 291 19.73 -28.06 7.85
N VAL A 292 20.84 -28.40 8.49
CA VAL A 292 21.93 -27.47 8.79
C VAL A 292 23.25 -28.17 8.49
N ASP A 293 24.03 -27.59 7.59
CA ASP A 293 25.38 -28.07 7.29
C ASP A 293 26.29 -27.90 8.50
N SER A 294 27.23 -28.84 8.68
CA SER A 294 28.30 -28.67 9.66
C SER A 294 29.14 -27.43 9.32
N ALA A 295 29.76 -26.78 10.32
CA ALA A 295 30.61 -25.60 10.07
C ALA A 295 31.69 -25.88 9.00
N LYS A 296 32.31 -27.06 9.04
CA LYS A 296 33.33 -27.48 8.07
C LYS A 296 32.77 -27.63 6.66
N ASP A 297 31.56 -28.17 6.51
CA ASP A 297 30.94 -28.34 5.19
C ASP A 297 30.41 -27.02 4.65
N LEU A 298 29.86 -26.17 5.51
CA LEU A 298 29.49 -24.81 5.16
C LEU A 298 30.70 -24.03 4.63
N ASP A 299 31.83 -24.01 5.35
CA ASP A 299 33.04 -23.30 4.92
C ASP A 299 33.56 -23.79 3.55
N LYS A 300 33.51 -25.10 3.29
CA LYS A 300 33.85 -25.65 1.96
C LYS A 300 32.90 -25.17 0.87
N LYS A 301 31.59 -25.22 1.13
CA LYS A 301 30.57 -24.78 0.17
C LYS A 301 30.68 -23.29 -0.11
N VAL A 302 30.88 -22.45 0.92
CA VAL A 302 31.08 -20.99 0.78
C VAL A 302 32.29 -20.69 -0.12
N LYS A 303 33.43 -21.39 0.07
CA LYS A 303 34.62 -21.25 -0.80
C LYS A 303 34.31 -21.56 -2.27
N MET A 304 33.56 -22.63 -2.52
CA MET A 304 33.17 -23.00 -3.89
C MET A 304 32.21 -21.97 -4.50
N VAL A 305 31.24 -21.45 -3.74
CA VAL A 305 30.33 -20.41 -4.22
C VAL A 305 31.09 -19.10 -4.50
N ALA A 306 32.02 -18.71 -3.63
CA ALA A 306 32.87 -17.54 -3.86
C ALA A 306 33.67 -17.68 -5.16
N LYS A 307 34.17 -18.88 -5.47
CA LYS A 307 34.82 -19.17 -6.75
C LYS A 307 33.86 -18.97 -7.93
N PHE A 308 32.64 -19.51 -7.85
CA PHE A 308 31.63 -19.33 -8.91
C PHE A 308 31.30 -17.85 -9.14
N ILE A 309 31.15 -17.06 -8.07
CA ILE A 309 30.85 -15.62 -8.20
C ILE A 309 32.03 -14.87 -8.84
N ARG A 310 33.27 -15.18 -8.48
CA ARG A 310 34.45 -14.53 -9.09
C ARG A 310 34.64 -14.88 -10.56
N GLU A 311 34.34 -16.11 -10.94
CA GLU A 311 34.50 -16.61 -12.31
C GLU A 311 33.28 -16.32 -13.20
N GLY A 312 32.12 -16.08 -12.60
CA GLY A 312 30.85 -15.83 -13.28
C GLY A 312 30.85 -14.49 -14.02
N LYS A 313 30.39 -14.51 -15.26
CA LYS A 313 30.27 -13.31 -16.10
C LYS A 313 28.94 -12.59 -15.86
N HIS A 314 27.89 -13.34 -15.58
CA HIS A 314 26.55 -12.82 -15.38
C HIS A 314 25.90 -13.52 -14.18
N VAL A 315 26.33 -13.11 -12.98
CA VAL A 315 25.82 -13.64 -11.72
C VAL A 315 24.50 -12.96 -11.39
N ILE A 316 23.47 -13.75 -11.08
CA ILE A 316 22.19 -13.27 -10.57
C ILE A 316 21.87 -13.87 -9.21
N PHE A 317 21.11 -13.12 -8.41
CA PHE A 317 20.58 -13.56 -7.13
C PHE A 317 19.07 -13.74 -7.24
N PHE A 318 18.52 -14.74 -6.55
CA PHE A 318 17.09 -15.00 -6.48
C PHE A 318 16.66 -15.14 -5.02
N THR A 319 15.74 -14.32 -4.54
CA THR A 319 15.43 -14.23 -3.10
C THR A 319 13.97 -14.51 -2.80
N GLY A 320 13.74 -15.23 -1.69
CA GLY A 320 12.42 -15.45 -1.10
C GLY A 320 12.35 -15.01 0.37
N ALA A 321 11.22 -15.30 1.02
CA ALA A 321 10.89 -14.75 2.34
C ALA A 321 11.90 -15.13 3.44
N GLY A 322 12.64 -16.23 3.24
CA GLY A 322 13.66 -16.71 4.19
C GLY A 322 14.81 -15.73 4.43
N ILE A 323 15.04 -14.73 3.56
CA ILE A 323 16.08 -13.69 3.80
C ILE A 323 15.64 -12.59 4.76
N SER A 324 14.34 -12.53 5.07
CA SER A 324 13.71 -11.49 5.90
C SER A 324 13.33 -11.99 7.30
N THR A 325 13.53 -13.28 7.59
CA THR A 325 13.19 -13.91 8.87
C THR A 325 13.99 -13.36 10.04
N SER A 326 15.28 -13.05 9.85
CA SER A 326 16.11 -12.39 10.87
C SER A 326 15.72 -10.91 11.12
N ALA A 327 14.93 -10.29 10.24
CA ALA A 327 14.30 -8.99 10.49
C ALA A 327 12.98 -9.11 11.27
N GLY A 328 12.59 -10.31 11.69
CA GLY A 328 11.34 -10.59 12.39
C GLY A 328 10.12 -10.71 11.47
N ILE A 329 10.33 -10.79 10.14
CA ILE A 329 9.26 -11.01 9.16
C ILE A 329 9.12 -12.51 8.92
N PRO A 330 7.99 -13.14 9.29
CA PRO A 330 7.82 -14.58 9.13
C PRO A 330 7.83 -14.98 7.66
N ASP A 331 8.32 -16.19 7.39
CA ASP A 331 8.23 -16.79 6.07
C ASP A 331 6.81 -17.35 5.83
N PHE A 332 6.60 -18.04 4.70
CA PHE A 332 5.29 -18.61 4.37
C PHE A 332 5.14 -20.10 4.74
N ARG A 333 6.22 -20.89 4.70
CA ARG A 333 6.13 -22.36 4.62
C ARG A 333 7.02 -23.11 5.61
N SER A 334 7.77 -22.44 6.49
CA SER A 334 8.49 -23.13 7.54
C SER A 334 7.53 -23.97 8.40
N GLY A 335 7.95 -25.20 8.71
CA GLY A 335 7.11 -26.16 9.44
C GLY A 335 6.91 -25.77 10.90
N MET A 336 6.00 -26.50 11.58
CA MET A 336 5.66 -26.24 12.99
C MET A 336 6.85 -26.34 13.96
N ASN A 337 7.89 -27.11 13.62
CA ASN A 337 9.09 -27.31 14.42
C ASN A 337 10.32 -26.54 13.88
N THR A 338 10.09 -25.44 13.16
CA THR A 338 11.18 -24.64 12.58
C THR A 338 12.13 -24.09 13.64
N MET A 339 13.41 -24.00 13.28
CA MET A 339 14.44 -23.35 14.08
C MET A 339 14.41 -21.82 14.00
N LEU A 340 13.56 -21.23 13.15
CA LEU A 340 13.43 -19.79 13.00
C LEU A 340 12.78 -19.14 14.23
N GLU A 341 13.34 -18.02 14.68
CA GLU A 341 12.78 -17.25 15.81
C GLU A 341 11.40 -16.65 15.52
N THR A 342 11.10 -16.38 14.25
CA THR A 342 9.78 -15.96 13.77
C THR A 342 8.69 -17.00 14.02
N GLY A 343 9.08 -18.26 14.25
CA GLY A 343 8.18 -19.39 14.32
C GLY A 343 7.73 -19.89 12.93
N PRO A 344 6.74 -20.79 12.90
CA PRO A 344 6.28 -21.43 11.67
C PRO A 344 5.74 -20.44 10.64
N GLY A 345 5.79 -20.83 9.38
CA GLY A 345 5.37 -19.98 8.27
C GLY A 345 3.90 -19.60 8.33
N VAL A 346 3.56 -18.46 7.73
CA VAL A 346 2.20 -17.89 7.76
C VAL A 346 1.15 -18.88 7.23
N TRP A 347 1.45 -19.64 6.17
CA TRP A 347 0.50 -20.59 5.60
C TRP A 347 0.48 -21.92 6.36
N GLU A 348 1.59 -22.29 6.99
CA GLU A 348 1.66 -23.45 7.86
C GLU A 348 0.74 -23.28 9.08
N LEU A 349 0.82 -22.12 9.73
CA LEU A 349 -0.06 -21.78 10.86
C LEU A 349 -1.52 -21.76 10.44
N ARG A 350 -1.82 -21.15 9.28
CA ARG A 350 -3.18 -21.13 8.71
C ARG A 350 -3.69 -22.55 8.44
N ALA A 351 -2.85 -23.46 7.94
CA ALA A 351 -3.20 -24.86 7.70
C ALA A 351 -3.62 -25.57 8.99
N HIS A 352 -2.94 -25.25 10.09
CA HIS A 352 -3.19 -25.81 11.42
C HIS A 352 -4.28 -25.09 12.21
N GLY A 353 -5.00 -24.14 11.58
CA GLY A 353 -6.03 -23.33 12.25
C GLY A 353 -5.48 -22.43 13.35
N GLN A 354 -4.16 -22.21 13.38
CA GLN A 354 -3.49 -21.37 14.37
C GLN A 354 -3.34 -19.96 13.80
N ALA A 355 -3.69 -18.96 14.60
CA ALA A 355 -3.25 -17.59 14.33
C ALA A 355 -1.76 -17.47 14.66
N HIS A 356 -1.07 -16.55 14.01
CA HIS A 356 0.33 -16.22 14.35
C HIS A 356 0.48 -16.06 15.86
N SER A 357 1.37 -16.88 16.44
CA SER A 357 1.59 -16.95 17.88
C SER A 357 1.91 -15.56 18.42
N ARG A 358 1.16 -15.11 19.44
CA ARG A 358 1.43 -13.86 20.19
C ARG A 358 2.81 -13.84 20.88
N ARG A 359 3.64 -14.90 20.78
CA ARG A 359 4.96 -14.98 21.41
C ARG A 359 6.02 -14.10 20.73
N SER A 360 5.90 -13.82 19.44
CA SER A 360 6.67 -12.77 18.77
C SER A 360 5.75 -11.58 18.56
N LYS A 361 6.07 -10.41 19.14
CA LYS A 361 5.38 -9.18 18.73
C LYS A 361 5.68 -9.01 17.23
N PRO A 362 4.70 -9.03 16.32
CA PRO A 362 4.98 -8.85 14.91
C PRO A 362 5.67 -7.50 14.74
N VAL A 363 6.89 -7.52 14.20
CA VAL A 363 7.58 -6.29 13.82
C VAL A 363 6.69 -5.64 12.78
N LYS A 364 6.27 -4.39 13.00
CA LYS A 364 5.59 -3.63 11.94
C LYS A 364 6.55 -3.60 10.76
N LEU A 365 6.10 -3.93 9.56
CA LEU A 365 6.96 -4.07 8.37
C LEU A 365 7.84 -2.83 8.13
N ILE A 366 7.27 -1.65 8.40
CA ILE A 366 7.94 -0.35 8.37
C ILE A 366 9.14 -0.24 9.34
N SER A 367 9.09 -0.94 10.47
CA SER A 367 10.14 -0.97 11.49
C SER A 367 11.20 -2.04 11.23
N ALA A 368 10.94 -2.99 10.33
CA ALA A 368 11.92 -4.01 9.96
C ALA A 368 13.11 -3.34 9.27
N LEU A 369 14.32 -3.76 9.65
CA LEU A 369 15.57 -3.27 9.05
C LEU A 369 16.09 -4.29 8.02
N PRO A 370 16.75 -3.84 6.93
CA PRO A 370 17.41 -4.75 6.02
C PRO A 370 18.40 -5.69 6.74
N THR A 371 18.32 -6.98 6.43
CA THR A 371 19.16 -8.01 7.06
C THR A 371 20.59 -7.98 6.53
N VAL A 372 21.49 -8.77 7.14
CA VAL A 372 22.87 -8.93 6.65
C VAL A 372 22.87 -9.42 5.20
N THR A 373 21.94 -10.31 4.84
CA THR A 373 21.74 -10.77 3.47
C THR A 373 21.41 -9.61 2.51
N HIS A 374 20.48 -8.73 2.89
CA HIS A 374 20.13 -7.55 2.07
C HIS A 374 21.34 -6.63 1.86
N MET A 375 22.05 -6.29 2.94
CA MET A 375 23.22 -5.41 2.86
C MET A 375 24.39 -6.06 2.11
N SER A 376 24.53 -7.38 2.19
CA SER A 376 25.50 -8.15 1.39
C SER A 376 25.23 -8.01 -0.11
N MET A 377 23.97 -8.09 -0.54
CA MET A 377 23.62 -7.89 -1.95
C MET A 377 23.89 -6.46 -2.42
N VAL A 378 23.66 -5.45 -1.57
CA VAL A 378 24.06 -4.06 -1.88
C VAL A 378 25.57 -3.98 -2.13
N ALA A 379 26.39 -4.54 -1.23
CA ALA A 379 27.84 -4.55 -1.39
C ALA A 379 28.30 -5.27 -2.68
N LEU A 380 27.66 -6.38 -3.03
CA LEU A 380 27.99 -7.15 -4.24
C LEU A 380 27.57 -6.43 -5.53
N HIS A 381 26.43 -5.71 -5.53
CA HIS A 381 26.02 -4.86 -6.66
C HIS A 381 26.98 -3.69 -6.84
N GLU A 382 27.37 -3.02 -5.75
CA GLU A 382 28.34 -1.92 -5.76
C GLU A 382 29.73 -2.37 -6.23
N ALA A 383 30.14 -3.60 -5.87
CA ALA A 383 31.37 -4.22 -6.36
C ALA A 383 31.27 -4.73 -7.81
N GLY A 384 30.09 -4.67 -8.44
CA GLY A 384 29.86 -5.12 -9.82
C GLY A 384 29.91 -6.64 -10.03
N LEU A 385 29.94 -7.43 -8.94
CA LEU A 385 30.03 -8.89 -8.96
C LEU A 385 28.71 -9.56 -9.29
N ILE A 386 27.58 -8.93 -8.96
CA ILE A 386 26.25 -9.40 -9.33
C ILE A 386 25.60 -8.42 -10.30
N LYS A 387 24.88 -8.94 -11.28
CA LYS A 387 24.26 -8.15 -12.35
C LYS A 387 22.80 -7.83 -12.07
N PHE A 388 22.12 -8.71 -11.36
CA PHE A 388 20.68 -8.59 -11.15
C PHE A 388 20.21 -9.40 -9.94
N THR A 389 19.19 -8.89 -9.26
CA THR A 389 18.47 -9.57 -8.18
C THR A 389 17.02 -9.76 -8.59
N VAL A 390 16.52 -10.99 -8.50
CA VAL A 390 15.11 -11.32 -8.66
C VAL A 390 14.53 -11.60 -7.28
N SER A 391 13.47 -10.90 -6.89
CA SER A 391 12.84 -11.06 -5.59
C SER A 391 11.38 -11.51 -5.71
N GLN A 392 11.01 -12.46 -4.86
CA GLN A 392 9.62 -12.84 -4.60
C GLN A 392 9.02 -12.10 -3.39
N ASN A 393 9.84 -11.32 -2.68
CA ASN A 393 9.43 -10.68 -1.44
C ASN A 393 8.69 -9.40 -1.74
N VAL A 394 7.65 -9.14 -0.93
CA VAL A 394 6.85 -7.91 -0.98
C VAL A 394 7.22 -6.93 0.12
N ASP A 395 8.15 -7.27 1.01
CA ASP A 395 8.49 -6.52 2.23
C ASP A 395 9.14 -5.15 2.02
N GLY A 396 9.55 -4.84 0.78
CA GLY A 396 10.22 -3.60 0.41
C GLY A 396 11.65 -3.43 0.94
N LEU A 397 12.23 -4.44 1.60
CA LEU A 397 13.55 -4.33 2.24
C LEU A 397 14.70 -4.19 1.24
N HIS A 398 14.59 -4.75 0.03
CA HIS A 398 15.57 -4.55 -1.04
C HIS A 398 15.66 -3.08 -1.47
N ARG A 399 14.53 -2.42 -1.71
CA ARG A 399 14.49 -0.99 -2.04
C ARG A 399 15.03 -0.16 -0.87
N ARG A 400 14.58 -0.47 0.34
CA ARG A 400 14.96 0.25 1.56
C ARG A 400 16.44 0.08 1.92
N SER A 401 17.07 -1.04 1.57
CA SER A 401 18.51 -1.26 1.78
C SER A 401 19.39 -0.35 0.91
N GLY A 402 18.79 0.30 -0.09
CA GLY A 402 19.51 1.11 -1.07
C GLY A 402 19.93 0.31 -2.30
N MET A 403 19.26 -0.80 -2.62
CA MET A 403 19.45 -1.47 -3.90
C MET A 403 18.88 -0.63 -5.04
N ASN A 404 19.63 -0.55 -6.15
CA ASN A 404 19.19 0.18 -7.32
C ASN A 404 17.99 -0.52 -7.99
N PRO A 405 16.83 0.15 -8.17
CA PRO A 405 15.70 -0.34 -8.98
C PRO A 405 16.08 -1.08 -10.25
N LYS A 406 17.04 -0.54 -11.00
CA LYS A 406 17.41 -1.04 -12.33
C LYS A 406 18.12 -2.39 -12.30
N GLN A 407 18.52 -2.84 -11.11
CA GLN A 407 19.19 -4.11 -10.87
C GLN A 407 18.33 -5.09 -10.07
N LEU A 408 17.04 -4.78 -9.90
CA LEU A 408 16.08 -5.53 -9.10
C LEU A 408 14.83 -5.84 -9.93
N ALA A 409 14.28 -7.04 -9.78
CA ALA A 409 12.90 -7.34 -10.18
C ALA A 409 12.05 -7.75 -8.98
N GLU A 410 10.96 -7.02 -8.71
CA GLU A 410 10.03 -7.28 -7.60
C GLU A 410 8.79 -8.03 -8.12
N LEU A 411 8.91 -9.34 -8.30
CA LEU A 411 7.93 -10.15 -9.05
C LEU A 411 6.52 -10.13 -8.44
N HIS A 412 6.41 -10.08 -7.12
CA HIS A 412 5.12 -10.12 -6.42
C HIS A 412 4.67 -8.74 -5.92
N GLY A 413 5.32 -7.68 -6.41
CA GLY A 413 5.09 -6.31 -5.95
C GLY A 413 5.85 -5.96 -4.68
N ASN A 414 5.49 -4.81 -4.13
CA ASN A 414 6.13 -4.22 -2.97
C ASN A 414 5.06 -3.51 -2.13
N THR A 415 4.97 -3.83 -0.83
CA THR A 415 3.97 -3.27 0.09
C THR A 415 4.02 -1.75 0.16
N ASN A 416 5.17 -1.16 -0.11
CA ASN A 416 5.39 0.27 -0.09
C ASN A 416 5.19 0.94 -1.46
N LEU A 417 4.88 0.20 -2.52
CA LEU A 417 4.79 0.74 -3.88
C LEU A 417 3.34 0.75 -4.37
N GLU A 418 2.92 1.92 -4.84
CA GLU A 418 1.67 2.11 -5.57
C GLU A 418 1.93 2.81 -6.91
N SER A 419 1.01 2.69 -7.85
CA SER A 419 1.16 3.22 -9.20
C SER A 419 -0.14 3.82 -9.72
N CYS A 420 -0.03 4.87 -10.53
CA CYS A 420 -1.20 5.43 -11.17
C CYS A 420 -1.71 4.51 -12.27
N SER A 421 -3.00 4.16 -12.18
CA SER A 421 -3.72 3.34 -13.16
C SER A 421 -3.74 3.88 -14.60
N VAL A 422 -3.47 5.18 -14.80
CA VAL A 422 -3.56 5.84 -16.11
C VAL A 422 -2.20 6.29 -16.63
N CYS A 423 -1.45 7.09 -15.87
CA CYS A 423 -0.15 7.59 -16.34
C CYS A 423 1.02 6.65 -16.02
N GLY A 424 0.81 5.61 -15.21
CA GLY A 424 1.84 4.64 -14.84
C GLY A 424 2.91 5.17 -13.88
N VAL A 425 2.84 6.43 -13.44
CA VAL A 425 3.76 6.98 -12.45
C VAL A 425 3.69 6.16 -11.17
N GLN A 426 4.85 5.74 -10.69
CA GLN A 426 5.00 4.97 -9.46
C GLN A 426 5.25 5.90 -8.27
N TYR A 427 4.85 5.45 -7.09
CA TYR A 427 5.05 6.14 -5.83
C TYR A 427 5.53 5.13 -4.81
N LEU A 428 6.79 5.25 -4.42
CA LEU A 428 7.31 4.45 -3.33
C LEU A 428 7.09 5.21 -2.01
N ARG A 429 6.52 4.53 -1.02
CA ARG A 429 6.10 5.11 0.25
C ARG A 429 6.97 4.60 1.39
N ASP A 430 6.92 5.28 2.52
CA ASP A 430 7.46 4.78 3.78
C ASP A 430 6.43 3.95 4.57
N PHE A 431 5.16 3.95 4.18
CA PHE A 431 4.09 3.15 4.77
C PHE A 431 3.56 2.07 3.82
N GLU A 432 2.80 1.12 4.35
CA GLU A 432 2.12 0.10 3.54
C GLU A 432 1.00 0.74 2.73
N THR A 433 1.04 0.59 1.41
CA THR A 433 0.12 1.26 0.47
C THR A 433 -1.26 0.61 0.42
N ARG A 434 -1.35 -0.66 0.81
CA ARG A 434 -2.59 -1.43 0.73
C ARG A 434 -3.54 -1.09 1.88
N GLU A 435 -4.72 -0.58 1.55
CA GLU A 435 -5.76 -0.18 2.54
C GLU A 435 -6.94 -1.17 2.64
N ALA A 436 -6.90 -2.25 1.85
CA ALA A 436 -7.76 -3.43 1.91
C ALA A 436 -9.30 -3.18 1.96
N PHE A 437 -9.91 -3.06 0.78
CA PHE A 437 -11.35 -3.30 0.56
C PHE A 437 -11.55 -4.49 -0.39
N GLY A 438 -11.02 -5.67 -0.02
CA GLY A 438 -11.11 -6.91 -0.80
C GLY A 438 -9.75 -7.46 -1.26
N VAL A 439 -9.72 -8.75 -1.62
CA VAL A 439 -8.48 -9.47 -1.98
C VAL A 439 -7.89 -8.97 -3.31
N PHE A 440 -8.75 -8.68 -4.30
CA PHE A 440 -8.37 -8.23 -5.64
C PHE A 440 -8.69 -6.75 -5.89
N ASN A 441 -8.86 -5.98 -4.81
CA ASN A 441 -9.02 -4.55 -4.89
C ASN A 441 -7.69 -3.91 -4.51
N HIS A 442 -7.06 -3.27 -5.49
CA HIS A 442 -5.76 -2.62 -5.35
C HIS A 442 -5.88 -1.11 -5.11
N GLU A 443 -7.08 -0.53 -5.12
CA GLU A 443 -7.23 0.92 -4.95
C GLU A 443 -6.70 1.35 -3.57
N THR A 444 -5.74 2.27 -3.58
CA THR A 444 -5.04 2.71 -2.37
C THR A 444 -5.58 3.99 -1.77
N THR A 445 -6.78 4.40 -2.21
CA THR A 445 -7.50 5.61 -1.82
C THR A 445 -6.83 6.94 -2.19
N ARG A 446 -5.55 6.90 -2.56
CA ARG A 446 -4.76 8.05 -2.99
C ARG A 446 -4.90 8.31 -4.48
N ARG A 447 -4.53 9.53 -4.88
CA ARG A 447 -4.54 10.01 -6.26
C ARG A 447 -3.16 10.41 -6.73
N CYS A 448 -2.96 10.29 -8.04
CA CYS A 448 -1.78 10.79 -8.72
C CYS A 448 -1.63 12.30 -8.46
N ASP A 449 -0.43 12.70 -8.05
CA ASP A 449 -0.09 14.10 -7.77
C ASP A 449 0.20 14.92 -9.04
N ASP A 450 0.27 14.27 -10.20
CA ASP A 450 0.32 14.95 -11.49
C ASP A 450 -1.03 15.67 -11.71
N PRO A 451 -1.02 17.02 -11.76
CA PRO A 451 -2.24 17.81 -11.94
C PRO A 451 -2.97 17.51 -13.25
N ALA A 452 -2.27 16.99 -14.27
CA ALA A 452 -2.87 16.59 -15.53
C ALA A 452 -3.55 15.20 -15.46
N CYS A 453 -3.27 14.42 -14.41
CA CYS A 453 -3.76 13.05 -14.25
C CYS A 453 -4.82 12.92 -13.15
N GLY A 454 -4.47 13.16 -11.89
CA GLY A 454 -5.40 13.07 -10.74
C GLY A 454 -6.10 11.70 -10.52
N ASN A 455 -5.72 10.65 -11.26
CA ASN A 455 -6.37 9.33 -11.21
C ASN A 455 -5.99 8.53 -9.96
N ILE A 456 -6.79 7.50 -9.66
CA ILE A 456 -6.60 6.63 -8.49
C ILE A 456 -5.28 5.85 -8.60
N LEU A 457 -4.58 5.74 -7.47
CA LEU A 457 -3.39 4.91 -7.30
C LEU A 457 -3.78 3.49 -6.90
N LEU A 458 -3.03 2.52 -7.44
CA LEU A 458 -3.20 1.08 -7.20
C LEU A 458 -1.95 0.52 -6.52
N ASP A 459 -2.10 -0.31 -5.48
CA ASP A 459 -0.99 -1.00 -4.85
C ASP A 459 -0.39 -2.02 -5.82
N SER A 460 0.89 -2.32 -5.65
CA SER A 460 1.61 -3.23 -6.53
C SER A 460 1.53 -4.70 -6.12
N ILE A 461 0.85 -5.05 -5.01
CA ILE A 461 0.87 -6.42 -4.47
C ILE A 461 0.20 -7.37 -5.42
N ILE A 462 0.83 -8.51 -5.69
CA ILE A 462 0.25 -9.55 -6.53
C ILE A 462 -0.35 -10.65 -5.66
N ASN A 463 -1.64 -10.91 -5.84
CA ASN A 463 -2.35 -12.01 -5.20
C ASN A 463 -2.38 -13.26 -6.08
N PHE A 464 -2.71 -14.40 -5.48
CA PHE A 464 -2.87 -15.65 -6.23
C PHE A 464 -3.93 -15.54 -7.31
N GLY A 465 -3.57 -15.97 -8.53
CA GLY A 465 -4.43 -15.90 -9.71
C GLY A 465 -4.26 -14.63 -10.53
N GLU A 466 -3.47 -13.66 -10.05
CA GLU A 466 -3.13 -12.46 -10.79
C GLU A 466 -1.87 -12.66 -11.64
N GLN A 467 -1.73 -11.82 -12.65
CA GLN A 467 -0.54 -11.82 -13.50
C GLN A 467 0.61 -11.09 -12.80
N LEU A 468 1.83 -11.61 -12.95
CA LEU A 468 3.03 -10.89 -12.51
C LEU A 468 3.21 -9.62 -13.36
N PRO A 469 3.85 -8.56 -12.83
CA PRO A 469 4.10 -7.35 -13.60
C PRO A 469 5.00 -7.66 -14.80
N GLU A 470 4.54 -7.29 -16.01
CA GLU A 470 5.16 -7.71 -17.27
C GLU A 470 6.64 -7.29 -17.38
N ASN A 471 6.96 -6.05 -17.01
CA ASN A 471 8.34 -5.54 -17.05
C ASN A 471 9.26 -6.29 -16.08
N GLU A 472 8.78 -6.56 -14.87
CA GLU A 472 9.51 -7.25 -13.82
C GLU A 472 9.81 -8.70 -14.23
N ILE A 473 8.79 -9.43 -14.67
CA ILE A 473 8.95 -10.83 -15.07
C ILE A 473 9.79 -10.97 -16.34
N LYS A 474 9.63 -10.07 -17.32
CA LYS A 474 10.45 -10.04 -18.53
C LYS A 474 11.92 -9.78 -18.19
N SER A 475 12.22 -8.76 -17.39
CA SER A 475 13.58 -8.47 -16.96
C SER A 475 14.20 -9.65 -16.21
N ALA A 476 13.43 -10.27 -15.31
CA ALA A 476 13.87 -11.43 -14.56
C ALA A 476 14.20 -12.64 -15.46
N PHE A 477 13.38 -12.91 -16.49
CA PHE A 477 13.69 -13.95 -17.48
C PHE A 477 14.85 -13.59 -18.39
N ASP A 478 14.97 -12.33 -18.82
CA ASP A 478 16.08 -11.86 -19.66
C ASP A 478 17.42 -12.00 -18.93
N HIS A 479 17.48 -11.63 -17.65
CA HIS A 479 18.65 -11.83 -16.81
C HIS A 479 18.87 -13.29 -16.47
N GLY A 480 17.81 -14.06 -16.22
CA GLY A 480 17.85 -15.51 -16.03
C GLY A 480 18.44 -16.27 -17.22
N GLY A 481 18.07 -15.90 -18.44
CA GLY A 481 18.57 -16.52 -19.67
C GLY A 481 20.04 -16.22 -19.96
N LYS A 482 20.56 -15.09 -19.48
CA LYS A 482 21.98 -14.68 -19.62
C LYS A 482 22.87 -15.24 -18.52
N ALA A 483 22.28 -15.66 -17.40
CA ALA A 483 23.04 -15.99 -16.20
C ALA A 483 23.82 -17.29 -16.33
N ASP A 484 25.09 -17.24 -15.96
CA ASP A 484 25.96 -18.41 -15.81
C ASP A 484 26.10 -18.85 -14.35
N VAL A 485 25.68 -18.01 -13.40
CA VAL A 485 25.58 -18.33 -11.98
C VAL A 485 24.28 -17.77 -11.42
N CYS A 486 23.50 -18.60 -10.73
CA CYS A 486 22.31 -18.18 -9.99
C CYS A 486 22.43 -18.62 -8.53
N VAL A 487 22.37 -17.67 -7.59
CA VAL A 487 22.36 -17.94 -6.16
C VAL A 487 20.95 -17.69 -5.62
N VAL A 488 20.26 -18.78 -5.25
CA VAL A 488 18.96 -18.75 -4.60
C VAL A 488 19.14 -18.62 -3.09
N LEU A 489 18.46 -17.67 -2.46
CA LEU A 489 18.50 -17.41 -1.02
C LEU A 489 17.08 -17.44 -0.44
N GLY A 490 16.83 -18.34 0.51
CA GLY A 490 15.62 -18.31 1.33
C GLY A 490 14.30 -18.44 0.57
N SER A 491 14.28 -19.19 -0.54
CA SER A 491 13.07 -19.50 -1.31
C SER A 491 12.82 -21.01 -1.36
N SER A 492 11.56 -21.41 -1.17
CA SER A 492 11.10 -22.79 -1.38
C SER A 492 11.03 -23.18 -2.86
N LEU A 493 11.09 -22.21 -3.78
CA LEU A 493 11.02 -22.43 -5.24
C LEU A 493 9.77 -23.20 -5.70
N THR A 494 8.63 -22.97 -5.04
CA THR A 494 7.35 -23.64 -5.36
C THR A 494 6.39 -22.78 -6.20
N VAL A 495 6.66 -21.47 -6.31
CA VAL A 495 5.77 -20.53 -7.02
C VAL A 495 6.24 -20.35 -8.46
N GLN A 496 5.37 -20.71 -9.40
CA GLN A 496 5.57 -20.47 -10.84
C GLN A 496 4.87 -19.18 -11.28
N PRO A 497 5.39 -18.47 -12.30
CA PRO A 497 6.57 -18.80 -13.11
C PRO A 497 7.93 -18.43 -12.48
N ALA A 498 7.96 -17.80 -11.30
CA ALA A 498 9.19 -17.29 -10.69
C ALA A 498 10.28 -18.37 -10.52
N ALA A 499 9.92 -19.57 -10.08
CA ALA A 499 10.87 -20.69 -9.90
C ALA A 499 11.45 -21.22 -11.22
N THR A 500 10.87 -20.88 -12.38
CA THR A 500 11.44 -21.24 -13.69
C THR A 500 12.77 -20.52 -13.96
N ILE A 501 12.98 -19.33 -13.39
CA ILE A 501 14.22 -18.55 -13.58
C ILE A 501 15.46 -19.31 -13.08
N PRO A 502 15.57 -19.71 -11.79
CA PRO A 502 16.71 -20.50 -11.33
C PRO A 502 16.76 -21.89 -11.99
N ALA A 503 15.62 -22.49 -12.32
CA ALA A 503 15.58 -23.76 -13.05
C ALA A 503 16.26 -23.65 -14.42
N THR A 504 15.98 -22.57 -15.16
CA THR A 504 16.58 -22.30 -16.47
C THR A 504 18.10 -22.22 -16.39
N VAL A 505 18.63 -21.53 -15.37
CA VAL A 505 20.09 -21.42 -15.17
C VAL A 505 20.71 -22.78 -14.88
N GLY A 506 20.10 -23.57 -13.99
CA GLY A 506 20.58 -24.92 -13.67
C GLY A 506 20.53 -25.88 -14.86
N SER A 507 19.49 -25.80 -15.69
CA SER A 507 19.33 -26.64 -16.88
C SER A 507 20.28 -26.24 -18.02
N ASN A 508 20.64 -24.96 -18.15
CA ASN A 508 21.51 -24.45 -19.21
C ASN A 508 23.01 -24.55 -18.89
N ARG A 509 23.41 -25.53 -18.06
CA ARG A 509 24.79 -25.75 -17.58
C ARG A 509 25.38 -24.60 -16.75
N GLY A 510 24.57 -23.64 -16.32
CA GLY A 510 24.96 -22.63 -15.34
C GLY A 510 25.17 -23.23 -13.95
N LYS A 511 25.81 -22.48 -13.06
CA LYS A 511 25.99 -22.86 -11.65
C LYS A 511 24.78 -22.41 -10.85
N LEU A 512 23.91 -23.36 -10.53
CA LEU A 512 22.79 -23.12 -9.61
C LEU A 512 23.23 -23.42 -8.17
N VAL A 513 23.21 -22.41 -7.31
CA VAL A 513 23.48 -22.52 -5.87
C VAL A 513 22.17 -22.26 -5.14
N ILE A 514 21.80 -23.11 -4.19
CA ILE A 514 20.59 -22.93 -3.39
C ILE A 514 20.99 -22.90 -1.92
N CYS A 515 20.80 -21.76 -1.25
CA CYS A 515 20.90 -21.62 0.19
C CYS A 515 19.51 -21.58 0.81
N ASN A 516 19.10 -22.67 1.46
CA ASN A 516 17.82 -22.77 2.13
C ASN A 516 17.87 -23.83 3.25
N LEU A 517 17.15 -23.61 4.35
CA LEU A 517 17.07 -24.59 5.44
C LEU A 517 16.38 -25.88 4.99
N GLN A 518 15.32 -25.75 4.20
CA GLN A 518 14.56 -26.88 3.65
C GLN A 518 15.08 -27.28 2.27
N LYS A 519 14.86 -28.53 1.88
CA LYS A 519 15.05 -28.94 0.47
C LYS A 519 14.05 -28.22 -0.42
N THR A 520 14.42 -27.99 -1.68
CA THR A 520 13.57 -27.35 -2.67
C THR A 520 13.31 -28.30 -3.84
N PRO A 521 12.28 -28.06 -4.69
CA PRO A 521 12.06 -28.87 -5.88
C PRO A 521 13.25 -28.93 -6.85
N LEU A 522 14.15 -27.94 -6.79
CA LEU A 522 15.35 -27.88 -7.63
C LEU A 522 16.60 -28.48 -6.95
N TYR A 523 16.45 -29.19 -5.83
CA TYR A 523 17.57 -29.73 -5.05
C TYR A 523 18.53 -30.57 -5.90
N ASN A 524 18.01 -31.48 -6.73
CA ASN A 524 18.83 -32.35 -7.58
C ASN A 524 19.44 -31.63 -8.79
N LEU A 525 18.91 -30.47 -9.16
CA LEU A 525 19.42 -29.64 -10.25
C LEU A 525 20.54 -28.71 -9.78
N ALA A 526 20.56 -28.35 -8.50
CA ALA A 526 21.55 -27.45 -7.95
C ALA A 526 22.96 -28.04 -8.02
N THR A 527 23.93 -27.24 -8.45
CA THR A 527 25.36 -27.58 -8.36
C THR A 527 25.82 -27.64 -6.91
N ILE A 528 25.31 -26.74 -6.06
CA ILE A 528 25.57 -26.73 -4.62
C ILE A 528 24.27 -26.43 -3.87
N ASN A 529 23.89 -27.32 -2.95
CA ASN A 529 22.88 -27.03 -1.93
C ASN A 529 23.60 -26.66 -0.63
N VAL A 530 23.26 -25.50 -0.08
CA VAL A 530 23.74 -24.99 1.21
C VAL A 530 22.56 -24.99 2.18
N HIS A 531 22.75 -25.65 3.31
CA HIS A 531 21.75 -25.72 4.38
C HIS A 531 22.21 -24.85 5.54
N SER A 532 21.79 -23.59 5.54
CA SER A 532 22.19 -22.60 6.54
C SER A 532 21.19 -21.45 6.59
N MET A 533 21.27 -20.65 7.66
CA MET A 533 20.65 -19.33 7.69
C MET A 533 21.30 -18.44 6.63
N CYS A 534 20.49 -17.71 5.85
CA CYS A 534 21.00 -16.88 4.75
C CYS A 534 22.01 -15.84 5.24
N ASP A 535 21.78 -15.21 6.40
CA ASP A 535 22.70 -14.23 6.97
C ASP A 535 24.06 -14.82 7.32
N VAL A 536 24.09 -16.05 7.86
CA VAL A 536 25.35 -16.75 8.19
C VAL A 536 26.12 -17.08 6.92
N PHE A 537 25.42 -17.63 5.93
CA PHE A 537 26.01 -17.97 4.63
C PHE A 537 26.55 -16.72 3.91
N MET A 538 25.74 -15.66 3.81
CA MET A 538 26.10 -14.43 3.10
C MET A 538 27.22 -13.68 3.78
N LYS A 539 27.24 -13.61 5.12
CA LYS A 539 28.34 -13.00 5.86
C LYS A 539 29.66 -13.69 5.58
N LYS A 540 29.71 -15.02 5.68
CA LYS A 540 30.90 -15.81 5.35
C LYS A 540 31.31 -15.65 3.89
N LEU A 541 30.34 -15.67 2.98
CA LEU A 541 30.60 -15.52 1.55
C LEU A 541 31.22 -14.15 1.22
N VAL A 542 30.65 -13.07 1.76
CA VAL A 542 31.03 -11.71 1.38
C VAL A 542 32.24 -11.21 2.17
N GLU A 543 32.26 -11.35 3.49
CA GLU A 543 33.37 -10.87 4.33
C GLU A 543 34.54 -11.86 4.35
N ASP A 544 34.28 -13.15 4.59
CA ASP A 544 35.37 -14.12 4.80
C ASP A 544 35.99 -14.55 3.47
N GLU A 545 35.18 -14.85 2.45
CA GLU A 545 35.70 -15.33 1.17
C GLU A 545 35.94 -14.19 0.17
N LEU A 546 34.93 -13.39 -0.16
CA LEU A 546 35.06 -12.33 -1.16
C LEU A 546 35.83 -11.10 -0.68
N LYS A 547 36.07 -10.98 0.65
CA LYS A 547 36.80 -9.86 1.28
C LYS A 547 36.19 -8.49 1.00
N ILE A 548 34.87 -8.44 0.89
CA ILE A 548 34.12 -7.20 0.69
C ILE A 548 33.45 -6.84 2.03
N PRO A 549 33.66 -5.62 2.55
CA PRO A 549 32.98 -5.19 3.77
C PRO A 549 31.49 -5.04 3.53
N ILE A 550 30.66 -5.61 4.40
CA ILE A 550 29.21 -5.41 4.34
C ILE A 550 28.89 -4.04 4.96
N PRO A 551 28.26 -3.12 4.22
CA PRO A 551 27.95 -1.80 4.73
C PRO A 551 26.87 -1.88 5.82
N SER A 552 26.97 -1.00 6.82
CA SER A 552 25.88 -0.80 7.76
C SER A 552 24.69 -0.13 7.07
N PHE A 553 23.48 -0.50 7.48
CA PHE A 553 22.26 0.13 6.97
C PHE A 553 22.27 1.63 7.28
N LYS A 554 22.07 2.44 6.23
CA LYS A 554 21.86 3.89 6.32
C LYS A 554 20.66 4.27 5.49
N LEU A 555 19.64 4.86 6.13
CA LEU A 555 18.48 5.37 5.43
C LEU A 555 18.90 6.58 4.57
N LYS A 556 18.81 6.44 3.24
CA LYS A 556 19.03 7.53 2.28
C LYS A 556 17.68 8.09 1.85
N ARG A 557 17.58 9.41 1.77
CA ARG A 557 16.41 10.15 1.26
C ARG A 557 16.89 11.19 0.26
N ARG A 558 16.13 11.42 -0.81
CA ARG A 558 16.40 12.47 -1.80
C ARG A 558 15.17 13.35 -1.91
N ALA A 559 15.37 14.66 -2.01
CA ALA A 559 14.28 15.62 -2.18
C ALA A 559 14.64 16.65 -3.25
N LYS A 560 13.61 17.11 -3.97
CA LYS A 560 13.69 18.20 -4.94
C LYS A 560 13.00 19.42 -4.35
N LEU A 561 13.71 20.55 -4.37
CA LEU A 561 13.19 21.87 -4.03
C LEU A 561 13.03 22.67 -5.32
N SER A 562 11.84 23.23 -5.55
CA SER A 562 11.57 24.10 -6.70
C SER A 562 11.05 25.44 -6.21
N PHE A 563 11.52 26.53 -6.84
CA PHE A 563 11.11 27.90 -6.56
C PHE A 563 10.53 28.47 -7.85
N SER A 564 9.31 29.00 -7.79
CA SER A 564 8.70 29.68 -8.94
C SER A 564 8.10 31.00 -8.47
N GLN A 565 8.16 32.04 -9.29
CA GLN A 565 7.51 33.31 -8.97
C GLN A 565 6.06 33.23 -9.49
N ILE A 566 5.10 33.45 -8.60
CA ILE A 566 3.68 33.51 -8.96
C ILE A 566 3.49 34.79 -9.76
N SER A 567 3.37 34.63 -11.08
CA SER A 567 3.31 35.70 -12.08
C SER A 567 2.27 36.79 -11.79
N MET A 568 1.23 36.48 -11.01
CA MET A 568 0.12 37.38 -10.71
C MET A 568 0.30 38.18 -9.41
N THR A 569 1.12 37.74 -8.46
CA THR A 569 1.17 38.34 -7.12
C THR A 569 2.56 38.78 -6.67
N ASN A 570 3.61 38.54 -7.47
CA ASN A 570 5.01 38.67 -7.06
C ASN A 570 5.41 37.80 -5.84
N ASP A 571 4.53 36.90 -5.40
CA ASP A 571 4.84 35.92 -4.36
C ASP A 571 5.72 34.80 -4.93
N TRP A 572 6.45 34.11 -4.06
CA TRP A 572 7.25 32.96 -4.43
C TRP A 572 6.53 31.67 -4.01
N GLU A 573 6.32 30.76 -4.96
CA GLU A 573 5.91 29.38 -4.72
C GLU A 573 7.16 28.56 -4.38
N PHE A 574 7.14 27.90 -3.22
CA PHE A 574 8.12 26.90 -2.83
C PHE A 574 7.49 25.52 -2.89
N ARG A 575 8.10 24.61 -3.66
CA ARG A 575 7.67 23.22 -3.75
C ARG A 575 8.74 22.29 -3.22
N PHE A 576 8.40 21.52 -2.19
CA PHE A 576 9.16 20.39 -1.71
C PHE A 576 8.56 19.10 -2.29
N GLN A 577 9.38 18.25 -2.89
CA GLN A 577 8.96 16.92 -3.34
C GLN A 577 9.99 15.88 -2.93
N GLY A 578 9.57 14.82 -2.25
CA GLY A 578 10.42 13.67 -2.00
C GLY A 578 10.59 12.82 -3.26
N LEU A 579 11.80 12.32 -3.49
CA LEU A 579 12.15 11.48 -4.63
C LEU A 579 12.84 10.20 -4.17
N ASP A 580 12.67 9.13 -4.96
CA ASP A 580 13.49 7.93 -4.82
C ASP A 580 14.97 8.28 -4.98
N VAL A 581 15.86 7.55 -4.31
CA VAL A 581 17.29 7.89 -4.26
C VAL A 581 17.97 7.70 -5.62
N PHE A 582 17.44 6.82 -6.48
CA PHE A 582 18.02 6.48 -7.77
C PHE A 582 17.25 7.06 -8.96
N GLU A 583 15.93 7.23 -8.82
CA GLU A 583 15.04 7.62 -9.92
C GLU A 583 14.18 8.82 -9.53
N ASP A 584 13.82 9.68 -10.48
CA ASP A 584 12.93 10.84 -10.26
C ASP A 584 11.46 10.43 -10.09
N ILE A 585 11.26 9.32 -9.39
CA ILE A 585 9.98 8.78 -8.96
C ILE A 585 9.61 9.45 -7.64
N PRO A 586 8.37 9.95 -7.47
CA PRO A 586 7.92 10.50 -6.20
C PRO A 586 8.07 9.50 -5.03
N TYR A 587 8.58 9.99 -3.90
CA TYR A 587 8.80 9.22 -2.69
C TYR A 587 8.22 9.96 -1.49
N SER A 588 7.40 9.30 -0.66
CA SER A 588 6.95 9.95 0.58
C SER A 588 8.12 10.08 1.54
N ILE A 589 8.43 11.31 1.95
CA ILE A 589 9.40 11.61 3.01
C ILE A 589 8.71 11.69 4.38
N ILE A 590 7.38 11.70 4.38
CA ILE A 590 6.55 11.90 5.55
C ILE A 590 5.60 10.71 5.72
N GLN A 591 5.52 10.20 6.95
CA GLN A 591 4.46 9.33 7.42
C GLN A 591 3.15 10.12 7.35
N GLY A 592 2.22 9.70 6.48
CA GLY A 592 0.90 10.34 6.32
C GLY A 592 0.13 10.49 7.63
#